data_AF-K3W645-F1
#
_entry.id   AF-K3W645-F1
#
_cell.length_a   1.000
_cell.length_b   1.000
_cell.length_c   1.000
_cell.angle_alpha   90.00
_cell.angle_beta   90.00
_cell.angle_gamma   90.00
#
_symmetry.space_group_name_H-M   'P 1'
#
loop_
_entity.id
_entity.type
_entity.pdbx_description
1 polymer ?
#
loop_
_entity_poly.entity_id
_entity_poly.type
_entity_poly.pdbx_seq_one_letter_code
_entity_poly.pdbx_strand_id
1 'polypeptide(L)'
;MVQLEAEYPNIILDQRVAGGYSKRRPDGLIDCLTHSVINEIDEDQHVGYESICDNKCMMELFQELGLQPIVFTHMNPDSYKINDKRIAGIFTQMKIRKLKRNEKELNRQLNELFKSFNIMIEV
;
A
#
# COMPACT_ATOMS: atom_id res chain seq x y z
N MET A 1 2.42 -9.08 -16.76
CA MET A 1 1.94 -8.28 -15.63
C MET A 1 0.85 -9.12 -14.98
N VAL A 2 1.12 -9.62 -13.79
CA VAL A 2 0.08 -10.24 -12.97
C VAL A 2 -0.75 -9.10 -12.38
N GLN A 3 -2.05 -9.09 -12.63
CA GLN A 3 -2.96 -8.11 -12.04
C GLN A 3 -3.22 -8.54 -10.60
N LEU A 4 -3.13 -7.61 -9.64
CA LEU A 4 -3.41 -7.87 -8.21
C LEU A 4 -4.77 -8.58 -8.03
N GLU A 5 -5.77 -8.16 -8.79
CA GLU A 5 -7.12 -8.74 -8.81
C GLU A 5 -7.16 -10.19 -9.31
N ALA A 6 -6.18 -10.62 -10.12
CA ALA A 6 -6.10 -11.99 -10.60
C ALA A 6 -5.58 -12.97 -9.53
N GLU A 7 -4.67 -12.49 -8.66
CA GLU A 7 -4.12 -13.28 -7.55
C GLU A 7 -5.00 -13.19 -6.29
N TYR A 8 -5.59 -12.01 -6.05
CA TYR A 8 -6.42 -11.72 -4.89
C TYR A 8 -7.78 -11.19 -5.36
N PRO A 9 -8.73 -12.07 -5.75
CA PRO A 9 -10.00 -11.64 -6.32
C PRO A 9 -10.90 -10.85 -5.36
N ASN A 10 -10.64 -10.94 -4.06
CA ASN A 10 -11.35 -10.20 -3.03
C ASN A 10 -10.66 -8.88 -2.64
N ILE A 11 -9.57 -8.49 -3.33
CA ILE A 11 -8.89 -7.24 -3.04
C ILE A 11 -9.78 -6.05 -3.39
N ILE A 12 -9.87 -5.10 -2.47
CA ILE A 12 -10.57 -3.83 -2.63
C ILE A 12 -9.50 -2.77 -2.87
N LEU A 13 -9.56 -2.09 -4.03
CA LEU A 13 -8.58 -1.07 -4.45
C LEU A 13 -9.23 0.31 -4.56
N ASP A 14 -8.63 1.35 -3.98
CA ASP A 14 -9.07 2.77 -4.01
C ASP A 14 -10.59 2.96 -3.76
N GLN A 15 -11.13 2.15 -2.85
CA GLN A 15 -12.55 2.14 -2.53
C GLN A 15 -12.76 2.37 -1.05
N ARG A 16 -13.90 2.99 -0.71
CA ARG A 16 -14.29 3.18 0.69
C ARG A 16 -14.66 1.84 1.29
N VAL A 17 -14.27 1.64 2.54
CA VAL A 17 -14.74 0.50 3.33
C VAL A 17 -16.26 0.59 3.47
N ALA A 18 -16.96 -0.48 3.09
CA ALA A 18 -18.41 -0.51 3.07
C ALA A 18 -18.98 -0.43 4.50
N GLY A 19 -19.87 0.53 4.76
CA GLY A 19 -20.47 0.73 6.09
C GLY A 19 -19.64 1.60 7.05
N GLY A 20 -18.45 2.07 6.64
CA GLY A 20 -17.66 3.04 7.37
C GLY A 20 -18.28 4.44 7.37
N TYR A 21 -18.10 5.18 8.46
CA TYR A 21 -18.49 6.59 8.56
C TYR A 21 -17.38 7.52 8.04
N SER A 22 -16.16 7.03 7.98
CA SER A 22 -14.99 7.72 7.46
C SER A 22 -15.04 7.84 5.94
N LYS A 23 -14.39 8.87 5.40
CA LYS A 23 -14.23 9.05 3.95
C LYS A 23 -13.05 8.24 3.38
N ARG A 24 -12.39 7.42 4.22
CA ARG A 24 -11.10 6.78 3.90
C ARG A 24 -11.24 5.70 2.85
N ARG A 25 -10.16 5.58 2.07
CA ARG A 25 -10.00 4.64 0.96
C ARG A 25 -8.59 4.09 1.09
N PRO A 26 -8.40 2.86 1.59
CA PRO A 26 -7.10 2.22 1.50
C PRO A 26 -6.75 2.01 0.02
N ASP A 27 -5.47 2.14 -0.31
CA ASP A 27 -5.01 1.86 -1.68
C ASP A 27 -5.21 0.38 -2.05
N GLY A 28 -5.05 -0.51 -1.07
CA GLY A 28 -5.45 -1.91 -1.16
C GLY A 28 -5.90 -2.48 0.19
N LEU A 29 -6.98 -3.26 0.18
CA LEU A 29 -7.51 -3.97 1.35
C LEU A 29 -7.85 -5.42 0.97
N ILE A 30 -7.38 -6.35 1.79
CA ILE A 30 -7.72 -7.77 1.72
C ILE A 30 -8.33 -8.17 3.07
N ASP A 31 -9.54 -8.73 3.04
CA ASP A 31 -10.20 -9.31 4.21
C ASP A 31 -9.89 -10.81 4.30
N CYS A 32 -9.23 -11.21 5.38
CA CYS A 32 -8.84 -12.60 5.65
C CYS A 32 -9.77 -13.29 6.66
N LEU A 33 -10.91 -12.68 7.03
CA LEU A 33 -11.89 -13.11 8.03
C LEU A 33 -11.36 -13.12 9.49
N THR A 34 -10.09 -13.44 9.69
CA THR A 34 -9.41 -13.42 11.00
C THR A 34 -8.78 -12.06 11.29
N HIS A 35 -8.30 -11.40 10.23
CA HIS A 35 -7.64 -10.11 10.25
C HIS A 35 -7.80 -9.44 8.89
N SER A 36 -7.44 -8.16 8.78
CA SER A 36 -7.38 -7.42 7.52
C SER A 36 -5.95 -7.06 7.16
N VAL A 37 -5.59 -7.18 5.88
CA VAL A 37 -4.31 -6.71 5.35
C VAL A 37 -4.58 -5.44 4.55
N ILE A 38 -3.94 -4.34 4.93
CA ILE A 38 -4.05 -3.05 4.26
C ILE A 38 -2.70 -2.69 3.65
N ASN A 39 -2.72 -2.32 2.38
CA ASN A 39 -1.57 -1.74 1.69
C ASN A 39 -1.82 -0.27 1.38
N GLU A 40 -0.86 0.57 1.75
CA GLU A 40 -0.85 2.00 1.45
C GLU A 40 0.35 2.33 0.55
N ILE A 41 0.12 3.21 -0.43
CA ILE A 41 1.17 3.79 -1.26
C ILE A 41 1.73 5.00 -0.52
N ASP A 42 2.98 4.90 -0.11
CA ASP A 42 3.67 5.92 0.66
C ASP A 42 4.58 6.74 -0.27
N GLU A 43 4.01 7.77 -0.90
CA GLU A 43 4.75 8.76 -1.69
C GLU A 43 5.58 9.69 -0.78
N ASP A 44 6.77 10.08 -1.24
CA ASP A 44 7.70 10.96 -0.52
C ASP A 44 8.22 10.44 0.85
N GLN A 45 8.13 9.12 1.09
CA GLN A 45 8.57 8.46 2.35
C GLN A 45 7.84 9.01 3.59
N HIS A 46 6.62 9.51 3.42
CA HIS A 46 5.82 10.12 4.47
C HIS A 46 6.51 11.27 5.21
N VAL A 47 7.49 11.92 4.57
CA VAL A 47 8.29 12.98 5.20
C VAL A 47 7.42 14.21 5.39
N GLY A 48 6.95 14.42 6.62
CA GLY A 48 6.17 15.60 7.00
C GLY A 48 4.73 15.32 7.43
N TYR A 49 4.29 14.05 7.44
CA TYR A 49 3.02 13.69 8.07
C TYR A 49 3.17 13.70 9.59
N GLU A 50 2.29 14.43 10.28
CA GLU A 50 2.24 14.40 11.74
C GLU A 50 1.71 13.04 12.19
N SER A 51 2.54 12.25 12.90
CA SER A 51 2.22 10.91 13.46
C SER A 51 0.87 10.78 14.17
N ILE A 52 0.29 11.90 14.65
CA ILE A 52 -1.02 11.95 15.29
C ILE A 52 -2.15 11.68 14.28
N CYS A 53 -2.02 12.19 13.06
CA CYS A 53 -2.99 11.97 11.98
C CYS A 53 -2.99 10.51 11.53
N ASP A 54 -1.83 9.85 11.52
CA ASP A 54 -1.71 8.42 11.21
C ASP A 54 -2.30 7.55 12.31
N ASN A 55 -2.04 7.84 13.58
CA ASN A 55 -2.63 7.06 14.67
C ASN A 55 -4.16 7.19 14.71
N LYS A 56 -4.68 8.40 14.51
CA LYS A 56 -6.12 8.60 14.34
C LYS A 56 -6.63 7.85 13.11
N CYS A 57 -5.83 7.81 12.05
CA CYS A 57 -6.17 7.10 10.82
C CYS A 57 -6.37 5.60 11.04
N MET A 58 -5.36 5.01 11.66
CA MET A 58 -5.30 3.61 12.04
C MET A 58 -6.47 3.24 12.95
N MET A 59 -6.80 4.10 13.93
CA MET A 59 -7.91 3.85 14.85
C MET A 59 -9.28 3.90 14.18
N GLU A 60 -9.50 4.83 13.24
CA GLU A 60 -10.76 4.90 12.49
C GLU A 60 -10.94 3.65 11.61
N LEU A 61 -9.89 3.21 10.90
CA LEU A 61 -9.91 1.97 10.12
C LEU A 61 -10.14 0.73 11.01
N PHE A 62 -9.48 0.66 12.16
CA PHE A 62 -9.66 -0.44 13.12
C PHE A 62 -11.08 -0.55 13.66
N GLN A 63 -11.72 0.58 13.96
CA GLN A 63 -13.12 0.60 14.38
C GLN A 63 -14.06 0.18 13.25
N GLU A 64 -13.79 0.62 12.01
CA GLU A 64 -14.62 0.30 10.84
C GLU A 64 -14.51 -1.16 10.40
N LEU A 65 -13.33 -1.77 10.56
CA LEU A 65 -13.08 -3.18 10.28
C LEU A 65 -13.49 -4.10 11.44
N GLY A 66 -14.35 -3.62 12.36
CA GLY A 66 -14.95 -4.44 13.40
C GLY A 66 -13.99 -4.84 14.53
N LEU A 67 -12.96 -4.05 14.80
CA LEU A 67 -11.92 -4.32 15.82
C LEU A 67 -11.12 -5.60 15.56
N GLN A 68 -11.10 -6.06 14.31
CA GLN A 68 -10.26 -7.18 13.91
C GLN A 68 -8.80 -6.75 13.82
N PRO A 69 -7.83 -7.64 14.06
CA PRO A 69 -6.43 -7.35 13.84
C PRO A 69 -6.19 -6.81 12.43
N ILE A 70 -5.31 -5.81 12.30
CA ILE A 70 -4.96 -5.23 11.00
C ILE A 70 -3.45 -5.28 10.84
N VAL A 71 -3.01 -5.72 9.66
CA VAL A 71 -1.62 -5.68 9.23
C VAL A 71 -1.47 -4.61 8.15
N PHE A 72 -0.53 -3.69 8.35
CA PHE A 72 -0.25 -2.61 7.39
C PHE A 72 1.04 -2.87 6.62
N THR A 73 0.96 -2.72 5.30
CA THR A 73 2.12 -2.68 4.41
C THR A 73 2.20 -1.33 3.72
N HIS A 74 3.42 -0.82 3.58
CA HIS A 74 3.67 0.42 2.87
C HIS A 74 4.56 0.13 1.68
N MET A 75 4.15 0.62 0.51
CA MET A 75 4.94 0.55 -0.72
C MET A 75 5.33 1.96 -1.14
N ASN A 76 6.63 2.23 -1.21
CA ASN A 76 7.14 3.52 -1.66
C ASN A 76 7.47 3.48 -3.16
N PRO A 77 6.72 4.20 -4.02
CA PRO A 77 6.94 4.19 -5.46
C PRO A 77 8.10 5.10 -5.89
N ASP A 78 8.61 5.95 -5.00
CA ASP A 78 9.64 6.94 -5.28
C ASP A 78 11.05 6.37 -5.20
N SER A 79 12.02 7.19 -5.63
CA SER A 79 13.43 6.86 -5.45
C SER A 79 13.87 7.22 -4.05
N TYR A 80 14.41 6.26 -3.31
CA TYR A 80 14.94 6.45 -1.96
C TYR A 80 16.41 6.00 -1.87
N LYS A 81 17.05 6.22 -0.72
CA LYS A 81 18.43 5.78 -0.46
C LYS A 81 18.45 4.73 0.66
N ILE A 82 19.14 3.62 0.42
CA ILE A 82 19.49 2.65 1.47
C ILE A 82 21.01 2.59 1.55
N ASN A 83 21.60 2.84 2.72
CA ASN A 83 23.05 2.78 2.92
C ASN A 83 23.82 3.56 1.84
N ASP A 84 23.41 4.80 1.59
CA ASP A 84 23.93 5.71 0.53
C ASP A 84 23.76 5.24 -0.93
N LYS A 85 23.19 4.05 -1.16
CA LYS A 85 22.84 3.56 -2.50
C LYS A 85 21.46 4.04 -2.87
N ARG A 86 21.37 4.79 -3.98
CA ARG A 86 20.09 5.21 -4.55
C ARG A 86 19.38 4.01 -5.17
N ILE A 87 18.18 3.73 -4.67
CA ILE A 87 17.21 2.84 -5.31
C ILE A 87 16.35 3.70 -6.22
N ALA A 88 16.18 3.28 -7.47
CA ALA A 88 15.33 4.00 -8.41
C ALA A 88 13.85 3.76 -8.09
N GLY A 89 13.04 4.81 -8.26
CA GLY A 89 11.59 4.70 -8.16
C GLY A 89 10.98 4.02 -9.38
N ILE A 90 9.68 3.75 -9.27
CA ILE A 90 8.84 3.18 -10.33
C ILE A 90 8.68 4.16 -11.48
N PHE A 91 8.57 5.46 -11.16
CA PHE A 91 8.42 6.51 -12.15
C PHE A 91 9.68 7.34 -12.25
N THR A 92 10.10 7.63 -13.48
CA THR A 92 11.18 8.57 -13.76
C THR A 92 10.61 9.73 -14.58
N GLN A 93 10.77 10.94 -14.08
CA GLN A 93 10.37 12.14 -14.81
C GLN A 93 11.28 12.34 -16.03
N MET A 94 10.67 12.37 -17.22
CA MET A 94 11.31 12.77 -18.46
C MET A 94 11.12 14.27 -18.70
N LYS A 95 11.61 14.79 -19.85
CA LYS A 95 11.35 16.17 -20.28
C LYS A 95 9.85 16.51 -20.14
N ILE A 96 9.59 17.67 -19.54
CA ILE A 96 8.28 18.32 -19.24
C ILE A 96 7.09 17.35 -19.17
N ARG A 97 6.69 17.02 -17.94
CA ARG A 97 5.43 16.34 -17.56
C ARG A 97 5.18 14.95 -18.17
N LYS A 98 6.20 14.31 -18.74
CA LYS A 98 6.12 12.90 -19.14
C LYS A 98 6.77 12.01 -18.09
N LEU A 99 6.01 11.05 -17.56
CA LEU A 99 6.54 10.01 -16.68
C LEU A 99 6.88 8.78 -17.52
N LYS A 100 8.06 8.22 -17.28
CA LYS A 100 8.46 6.91 -17.80
C LYS A 100 8.37 5.90 -16.67
N ARG A 101 7.62 4.83 -16.91
CA ARG A 101 7.52 3.68 -16.01
C ARG A 101 8.79 2.82 -16.12
N ASN A 102 9.37 2.50 -14.98
CA ASN A 102 10.46 1.55 -14.85
C ASN A 102 9.87 0.16 -14.56
N GLU A 103 9.62 -0.60 -15.63
CA GLU A 103 9.04 -1.95 -15.54
C GLU A 103 9.82 -2.87 -14.61
N LYS A 104 11.16 -2.74 -14.58
CA LYS A 104 12.01 -3.61 -13.75
C LYS A 104 11.76 -3.36 -12.26
N GLU A 105 11.76 -2.10 -11.85
CA GLU A 105 11.49 -1.75 -10.45
C GLU A 105 10.04 -2.01 -10.07
N LEU A 106 9.08 -1.73 -10.96
CA LEU A 106 7.68 -2.07 -10.73
C LEU A 106 7.50 -3.57 -10.44
N ASN A 107 8.02 -4.43 -11.32
CA ASN A 107 7.90 -5.88 -11.14
C ASN A 107 8.64 -6.35 -9.88
N ARG A 108 9.79 -5.75 -9.54
CA ARG A 108 10.49 -6.06 -8.29
C ARG A 108 9.63 -5.72 -7.08
N GLN A 109 9.07 -4.51 -7.02
CA GLN A 109 8.25 -4.09 -5.89
C GLN A 109 6.96 -4.90 -5.78
N LEU A 110 6.26 -5.18 -6.90
CA LEU A 110 5.07 -6.04 -6.90
C LEU A 110 5.38 -7.46 -6.41
N ASN A 111 6.52 -8.03 -6.81
CA ASN A 111 6.91 -9.36 -6.33
C ASN A 111 7.17 -9.37 -4.81
N GLU A 112 7.78 -8.32 -4.26
CA GLU A 112 7.97 -8.21 -2.81
C GLU A 112 6.64 -7.96 -2.06
N LEU A 113 5.73 -7.19 -2.67
CA LEU A 113 4.38 -7.00 -2.15
C LEU A 113 3.62 -8.34 -2.09
N PHE A 114 3.63 -9.12 -3.16
CA PHE A 114 2.98 -10.44 -3.20
C PHE A 114 3.55 -11.41 -2.18
N LYS A 115 4.88 -11.44 -2.01
CA LYS A 115 5.50 -12.24 -0.94
C LYS A 115 5.01 -11.79 0.44
N SER A 116 4.96 -10.48 0.67
CA SER A 116 4.52 -9.91 1.95
C SER A 116 3.05 -10.26 2.21
N PHE A 117 2.18 -10.12 1.21
CA PHE A 117 0.77 -10.50 1.31
C PHE A 117 0.60 -11.99 1.63
N ASN A 118 1.32 -12.87 0.93
CA ASN A 118 1.21 -14.31 1.22
C ASN A 118 1.62 -14.65 2.65
N ILE A 119 2.70 -14.03 3.15
CA ILE A 119 3.11 -14.22 4.54
C ILE A 119 2.04 -13.70 5.50
N MET A 120 1.46 -12.53 5.22
CA MET A 120 0.49 -11.88 6.12
C MET A 120 -0.86 -12.58 6.14
N ILE A 121 -1.35 -13.04 4.99
CA ILE A 121 -2.60 -13.80 4.88
C ILE A 121 -2.54 -15.11 5.68
N GLU A 122 -1.35 -15.71 5.80
CA GLU A 122 -1.13 -16.94 6.57
C GLU A 122 -1.00 -16.73 8.10
N VAL A 123 -0.96 -15.48 8.58
CA VAL A 123 -0.89 -15.15 10.03
C VAL A 123 -2.22 -15.38 10.74
#